data_AF-A0A087U9M9-F1
#
_entry.id   AF-A0A087U9M9-F1
#
_cell.length_a   1.000
_cell.length_b   1.000
_cell.length_c   1.000
_cell.angle_alpha   90.00
_cell.angle_beta   90.00
_cell.angle_gamma   90.00
#
_symmetry.space_group_name_H-M   'P 1'
#
loop_
_entity.id
_entity.type
_entity.pdbx_description
1 polymer ?
#
loop_
_entity_poly.entity_id
_entity_poly.type
_entity_poly.pdbx_seq_one_letter_code
_entity_poly.pdbx_strand_id
1 'polypeptide(L)'
;MAIYRYRIYREDRFIWEVYLDKNEYDLAKEYCKGDPVKIDKVMSKQADDLFKKEKYEESAVIYAQTHSSFEEIALKFLVAEQEAALRKFLLKKLAGLRSQDKTQITMIVMWLLEIFLNELGVLRTAGKQTTQEYVNLQKEFRSLLKEPRIKDCVSNNRSAVYSLMSSHGDEENLIYFTNLMKDFEKVIQYHLQHKNYRAALGVLIEHSRPELFYQFSPALMQTNPKEIVDAWIAQDYRLNPVQLIPALVQYDSSKDPRQGSEAIRYLEYCVNKMRVKDQAIHNYLLTLYARLQEKDKLMTYLQQQDEIDVPYDQKYALRLCSELEGFERACVHIYTTMGLYEEAVDLALKVDVELGKQNACRPEDNDDLKKKLWLKIAKHVVKEKNDIKRAMEFLQECDLIKIEDILPFFPDFVTIDHFKDAICSSLQEYNQHIEGLKEEMEVATQNTQEIRAETQTFRNKFSVVTAQEKCASCNYPIMGRSFYLFPCKHVFHSVCMIAEVLPHLSPTKQNRVSEIQRQLSAFVGQEDSVSISSTSLMSAAVSTKDRLNAELDDLVASECLYCGDIMIRSIDVPFLNMSEYSSVLQSWE
;
A
#
# COMPACT_ATOMS: atom_id res chain seq x y z
N MET A 1 52.77 22.53 -101.04
CA MET A 1 51.69 21.55 -100.80
C MET A 1 51.95 20.88 -99.47
N ALA A 2 51.16 21.19 -98.44
CA ALA A 2 51.22 20.45 -97.18
C ALA A 2 50.40 19.15 -97.37
N ILE A 3 51.08 18.00 -97.27
CA ILE A 3 50.41 16.69 -97.27
C ILE A 3 50.00 16.42 -95.82
N TYR A 4 48.71 16.58 -95.52
CA TYR A 4 48.16 16.17 -94.23
C TYR A 4 47.90 14.67 -94.24
N ARG A 5 48.60 13.94 -93.36
CA ARG A 5 48.32 12.53 -93.08
C ARG A 5 47.33 12.46 -91.92
N TYR A 6 46.06 12.21 -92.21
CA TYR A 6 45.11 11.86 -91.16
C TYR A 6 45.39 10.42 -90.69
N ARG A 7 45.51 10.24 -89.38
CA ARG A 7 45.68 8.93 -88.74
C ARG A 7 44.51 8.79 -87.78
N ILE A 8 43.54 7.94 -88.12
CA ILE A 8 42.37 7.76 -87.27
C ILE A 8 42.85 7.11 -85.96
N TYR A 9 42.71 7.84 -84.86
CA TYR A 9 42.90 7.31 -83.52
C TYR A 9 41.51 7.07 -82.91
N ARG A 10 41.20 5.81 -82.59
CA ARG A 10 39.96 5.34 -81.95
C ARG A 10 38.67 5.55 -82.77
N GLU A 11 38.50 4.77 -83.85
CA GLU A 11 37.22 4.67 -84.59
C GLU A 11 36.05 4.36 -83.65
N ASP A 12 36.27 3.49 -82.67
CA ASP A 12 35.32 3.05 -81.65
C ASP A 12 34.68 4.19 -80.83
N ARG A 13 35.21 5.42 -80.87
CA ARG A 13 34.76 6.53 -80.03
C ARG A 13 33.35 7.03 -80.38
N PHE A 14 32.96 6.98 -81.66
CA PHE A 14 31.68 7.50 -82.16
C PHE A 14 30.79 6.42 -82.78
N ILE A 15 31.26 5.16 -82.83
CA ILE A 15 30.50 4.03 -83.36
C ILE A 15 29.17 3.84 -82.60
N TRP A 16 29.15 4.11 -81.29
CA TRP A 16 27.92 4.06 -80.50
C TRP A 16 26.86 5.10 -80.95
N GLU A 17 27.24 6.28 -81.45
CA GLU A 17 26.29 7.28 -81.98
C GLU A 17 25.64 6.79 -83.29
N VAL A 18 26.41 6.11 -84.13
CA VAL A 18 25.90 5.51 -85.38
C VAL A 18 24.90 4.40 -85.09
N TYR A 19 25.17 3.54 -84.11
CA TYR A 19 24.23 2.50 -83.68
C TYR A 19 23.00 3.10 -82.96
N LEU A 20 23.19 4.20 -82.23
CA LEU A 20 22.12 4.95 -81.58
C LEU A 20 21.17 5.61 -82.60
N ASP A 21 21.68 6.03 -83.76
CA ASP A 21 20.86 6.58 -84.85
C ASP A 21 20.14 5.48 -85.66
N LYS A 22 20.66 4.25 -85.62
CA LYS A 22 20.03 3.06 -86.20
C LYS A 22 19.00 2.40 -85.28
N ASN A 23 18.76 2.94 -84.08
CA ASN A 23 17.91 2.35 -83.03
C ASN A 23 18.37 0.96 -82.54
N GLU A 24 19.65 0.63 -82.71
CA GLU A 24 20.27 -0.62 -82.24
C GLU A 24 20.93 -0.37 -80.86
N TYR A 25 20.10 -0.23 -79.82
CA TYR A 25 20.55 0.23 -78.50
C TYR A 25 21.44 -0.77 -77.75
N ASP A 26 21.25 -2.08 -77.95
CA ASP A 26 22.05 -3.11 -77.26
C ASP A 26 23.49 -3.12 -77.78
N LEU A 27 23.67 -3.06 -79.10
CA LEU A 27 24.98 -2.88 -79.74
C LEU A 27 25.58 -1.53 -79.33
N ALA A 28 24.80 -0.45 -79.32
CA ALA A 28 25.28 0.86 -78.87
C ALA A 28 25.82 0.83 -77.43
N LYS A 29 25.19 0.09 -76.50
CA LYS A 29 25.67 -0.09 -75.12
C LYS A 29 27.00 -0.86 -75.05
N GLU A 30 27.18 -1.89 -75.86
CA GLU A 30 28.44 -2.65 -75.94
C GLU A 30 29.60 -1.76 -76.43
N TYR A 31 29.36 -0.96 -77.46
CA TYR A 31 30.37 -0.03 -78.00
C TYR A 31 30.67 1.18 -77.08
N CYS A 32 29.85 1.42 -76.04
CA CYS A 32 30.14 2.44 -75.04
C CYS A 32 31.29 2.08 -74.08
N LYS A 33 31.76 0.81 -74.08
CA LYS A 33 32.91 0.33 -73.26
C LYS A 33 32.87 0.74 -71.78
N GLY A 34 31.67 0.82 -71.20
CA GLY A 34 31.50 1.16 -69.77
C GLY A 34 31.56 2.65 -69.41
N ASP A 35 31.67 3.57 -70.38
CA ASP A 35 31.64 5.03 -70.11
C ASP A 35 30.24 5.46 -69.62
N PRO A 36 30.07 5.90 -68.35
CA PRO A 36 28.75 6.18 -67.77
C PRO A 36 27.96 7.25 -68.52
N VAL A 37 28.64 8.28 -69.02
CA VAL A 37 28.01 9.41 -69.74
C VAL A 37 27.47 8.99 -71.11
N LYS A 38 28.13 8.05 -71.80
CA LYS A 38 27.67 7.58 -73.11
C LYS A 38 26.51 6.60 -72.95
N ILE A 39 26.62 5.72 -71.96
CA ILE A 39 25.55 4.78 -71.61
C ILE A 39 24.28 5.53 -71.23
N ASP A 40 24.40 6.60 -70.44
CA ASP A 40 23.26 7.44 -70.04
C ASP A 40 22.54 8.08 -71.24
N LYS A 41 23.28 8.59 -72.22
CA LYS A 41 22.71 9.15 -73.46
C LYS A 41 22.00 8.10 -74.30
N VAL A 42 22.59 6.90 -74.43
CA VAL A 42 21.97 5.78 -75.15
C VAL A 42 20.68 5.34 -74.44
N MET A 43 20.70 5.21 -73.12
CA MET A 43 19.54 4.82 -72.31
C MET A 43 18.44 5.88 -72.33
N SER A 44 18.78 7.18 -72.28
CA SER A 44 17.81 8.28 -72.36
C SER A 44 17.08 8.26 -73.71
N LYS A 45 17.80 8.14 -74.82
CA LYS A 45 17.17 8.05 -76.16
C LYS A 45 16.36 6.76 -76.32
N GLN A 46 16.85 5.63 -75.81
CA GLN A 46 16.10 4.37 -75.79
C GLN A 46 14.78 4.53 -75.03
N ALA A 47 14.79 5.20 -73.88
CA ALA A 47 13.60 5.44 -73.08
C ALA A 47 12.63 6.42 -73.77
N ASP A 48 13.11 7.50 -74.40
CA ASP A 48 12.29 8.41 -75.21
C ASP A 48 11.61 7.69 -76.38
N ASP A 49 12.33 6.80 -77.08
CA ASP A 49 11.78 6.06 -78.21
C ASP A 49 10.78 4.99 -77.78
N LEU A 50 10.97 4.37 -76.61
CA LEU A 50 9.96 3.49 -76.00
C LEU A 50 8.73 4.27 -75.52
N PHE A 51 8.92 5.49 -75.00
CA PHE A 51 7.82 6.37 -74.60
C PHE A 51 6.95 6.76 -75.80
N LYS A 52 7.57 7.13 -76.94
CA LYS A 52 6.85 7.42 -78.20
C LYS A 52 6.10 6.20 -78.77
N LYS A 53 6.58 4.99 -78.47
CA LYS A 53 5.93 3.72 -78.87
C LYS A 53 4.84 3.28 -77.89
N GLU A 54 4.43 4.14 -76.95
CA GLU A 54 3.42 3.88 -75.92
C GLU A 54 3.79 2.73 -74.96
N LYS A 55 5.07 2.30 -74.95
CA LYS A 55 5.59 1.29 -74.02
C LYS A 55 6.07 1.96 -72.74
N TYR A 56 5.14 2.58 -72.02
CA TYR A 56 5.44 3.44 -70.88
C TYR A 56 6.13 2.72 -69.72
N GLU A 57 5.76 1.48 -69.42
CA GLU A 57 6.35 0.72 -68.30
C GLU A 57 7.82 0.33 -68.54
N GLU A 58 8.15 -0.12 -69.75
CA GLU A 58 9.52 -0.46 -70.14
C GLU A 58 10.39 0.81 -70.16
N SER A 59 9.83 1.89 -70.69
CA SER A 59 10.45 3.22 -70.69
C SER A 59 10.76 3.71 -69.28
N ALA A 60 9.82 3.57 -68.34
CA ALA A 60 9.97 3.94 -66.94
C ALA A 60 11.13 3.22 -66.24
N VAL A 61 11.32 1.91 -66.50
CA VAL A 61 12.42 1.14 -65.91
C VAL A 61 13.79 1.64 -66.41
N ILE A 62 13.88 2.01 -67.68
CA ILE A 62 15.13 2.51 -68.28
C ILE A 62 15.41 3.93 -67.79
N TYR A 63 14.41 4.82 -67.76
CA TYR A 63 14.54 6.16 -67.21
C TYR A 63 14.97 6.18 -65.73
N ALA A 64 14.57 5.19 -64.93
CA ALA A 64 14.99 5.13 -63.54
C ALA A 64 16.52 4.96 -63.39
N GLN A 65 17.16 4.33 -64.38
CA GLN A 65 18.60 4.07 -64.41
C GLN A 65 19.42 5.23 -64.99
N THR A 66 18.76 6.23 -65.60
CA THR A 66 19.45 7.40 -66.17
C THR A 66 19.71 8.49 -65.13
N HIS A 67 20.65 9.38 -65.46
CA HIS A 67 20.99 10.61 -64.76
C HIS A 67 20.15 11.81 -65.21
N SER A 68 19.13 11.58 -66.03
CA SER A 68 18.15 12.60 -66.43
C SER A 68 17.43 13.18 -65.21
N SER A 69 16.92 14.41 -65.33
CA SER A 69 16.25 15.09 -64.22
C SER A 69 14.99 14.34 -63.78
N PHE A 70 14.81 14.20 -62.46
CA PHE A 70 13.70 13.44 -61.89
C PHE A 70 12.36 14.11 -62.21
N GLU A 71 12.32 15.43 -62.11
CA GLU A 71 11.14 16.27 -62.30
C GLU A 71 10.65 16.20 -63.75
N GLU A 72 11.55 16.27 -64.73
CA GLU A 72 11.17 16.22 -66.14
C GLU A 72 10.53 14.86 -66.48
N ILE A 73 11.15 13.76 -66.04
CA ILE A 73 10.62 12.42 -66.31
C ILE A 73 9.29 12.21 -65.58
N ALA A 74 9.20 12.60 -64.31
CA ALA A 74 7.97 12.44 -63.54
C ALA A 74 6.82 13.26 -64.15
N LEU A 75 7.09 14.48 -64.62
CA LEU A 75 6.13 15.31 -65.34
C LEU A 75 5.71 14.69 -66.69
N LYS A 76 6.64 14.08 -67.45
CA LYS A 76 6.31 13.37 -68.69
C LYS A 76 5.28 12.26 -68.46
N PHE A 77 5.45 11.47 -67.39
CA PHE A 77 4.48 10.41 -67.06
C PHE A 77 3.17 10.94 -66.48
N LEU A 78 3.21 12.03 -65.71
CA LEU A 78 2.02 12.67 -65.16
C LEU A 78 1.13 13.26 -66.25
N VAL A 79 1.71 13.95 -67.24
CA VAL A 79 0.98 14.53 -68.40
C VAL A 79 0.38 13.44 -69.29
N ALA A 80 1.02 12.28 -69.37
CA ALA A 80 0.49 11.13 -70.11
C ALA A 80 -0.58 10.33 -69.34
N GLU A 81 -0.93 10.74 -68.11
CA GLU A 81 -1.88 10.07 -67.21
C GLU A 81 -1.55 8.58 -66.97
N GLN A 82 -0.26 8.20 -67.03
CA GLN A 82 0.20 6.82 -66.85
C GLN A 82 0.73 6.57 -65.44
N GLU A 83 -0.17 6.42 -64.46
CA GLU A 83 0.20 6.20 -63.05
C GLU A 83 0.98 4.90 -62.82
N ALA A 84 0.65 3.81 -63.52
CA ALA A 84 1.34 2.52 -63.40
C ALA A 84 2.82 2.59 -63.85
N ALA A 85 3.10 3.35 -64.92
CA ALA A 85 4.46 3.57 -65.40
C ALA A 85 5.24 4.47 -64.44
N LEU A 86 4.62 5.54 -63.93
CA LEU A 86 5.20 6.40 -62.91
C LEU A 86 5.55 5.61 -61.63
N ARG A 87 4.66 4.71 -61.19
CA ARG A 87 4.90 3.82 -60.04
C ARG A 87 6.13 2.93 -60.25
N LYS A 88 6.26 2.30 -61.42
CA LYS A 88 7.45 1.49 -61.77
C LYS A 88 8.73 2.32 -61.80
N PHE A 89 8.67 3.55 -62.32
CA PHE A 89 9.79 4.50 -62.31
C PHE A 89 10.21 4.83 -60.87
N LEU A 90 9.27 5.21 -60.01
CA LEU A 90 9.53 5.57 -58.61
C LEU A 90 10.10 4.39 -57.80
N LEU A 91 9.57 3.17 -57.97
CA LEU A 91 10.10 1.96 -57.31
C LEU A 91 11.54 1.66 -57.72
N LYS A 92 11.85 1.76 -59.02
CA LYS A 92 13.21 1.54 -59.51
C LYS A 92 14.16 2.65 -59.07
N LYS A 93 13.70 3.90 -59.02
CA LYS A 93 14.51 5.02 -58.52
C LYS A 93 14.80 4.86 -57.04
N LEU A 94 13.80 4.44 -56.24
CA LEU A 94 13.96 4.16 -54.81
C LEU A 94 15.01 3.07 -54.54
N ALA A 95 15.05 2.01 -55.36
CA ALA A 95 16.05 0.96 -55.25
C ALA A 95 17.49 1.46 -55.51
N GLY A 96 17.64 2.47 -56.37
CA GLY A 96 18.93 3.07 -56.74
C GLY A 96 19.46 4.11 -55.74
N LEU A 97 18.63 4.61 -54.82
CA LEU A 97 19.03 5.62 -53.83
C LEU A 97 19.86 5.02 -52.68
N ARG A 98 20.74 5.85 -52.12
CA ARG A 98 21.53 5.52 -50.93
C ARG A 98 20.68 5.72 -49.69
N SER A 99 20.93 4.93 -48.65
CA SER A 99 20.20 5.02 -47.36
C SER A 99 20.40 6.36 -46.61
N GLN A 100 21.36 7.18 -47.02
CA GLN A 100 21.63 8.50 -46.44
C GLN A 100 20.66 9.59 -46.93
N ASP A 101 20.05 9.40 -48.10
CA ASP A 101 19.20 10.40 -48.76
C ASP A 101 17.76 10.40 -48.20
N LYS A 102 17.63 10.55 -46.87
CA LYS A 102 16.36 10.36 -46.13
C LYS A 102 15.20 11.21 -46.66
N THR A 103 15.46 12.47 -47.03
CA THR A 103 14.42 13.40 -47.53
C THR A 103 13.88 12.98 -48.89
N GLN A 104 14.77 12.58 -49.81
CA GLN A 104 14.38 12.09 -51.13
C GLN A 104 13.61 10.77 -51.02
N ILE A 105 14.08 9.86 -50.15
CA ILE A 105 13.36 8.62 -49.82
C ILE A 105 11.98 8.93 -49.26
N THR A 106 11.85 9.86 -48.31
CA THR A 106 10.54 10.23 -47.75
C THR A 106 9.60 10.81 -48.81
N MET A 107 10.06 11.72 -49.67
CA MET A 107 9.20 12.28 -50.74
C MET A 107 8.74 11.20 -51.72
N ILE A 108 9.65 10.34 -52.18
CA ILE A 108 9.30 9.24 -53.10
C ILE A 108 8.37 8.24 -52.43
N VAL A 109 8.61 7.87 -51.17
CA VAL A 109 7.76 6.94 -50.43
C VAL A 109 6.37 7.54 -50.20
N MET A 110 6.26 8.80 -49.77
CA MET A 110 4.97 9.46 -49.58
C MET A 110 4.19 9.55 -50.90
N TRP A 111 4.87 9.86 -52.01
CA TRP A 111 4.23 9.90 -53.32
C TRP A 111 3.80 8.50 -53.80
N LEU A 112 4.64 7.48 -53.58
CA LEU A 112 4.28 6.10 -53.86
C LEU A 112 3.04 5.68 -53.06
N LEU A 113 2.99 5.98 -51.75
CA LEU A 113 1.84 5.68 -50.92
C LEU A 113 0.57 6.36 -51.46
N GLU A 114 0.67 7.63 -51.85
CA GLU A 114 -0.44 8.38 -52.46
C GLU A 114 -0.96 7.72 -53.75
N ILE A 115 -0.05 7.31 -54.65
CA ILE A 115 -0.43 6.64 -55.91
C ILE A 115 -1.11 5.30 -55.62
N PHE A 116 -0.54 4.47 -54.74
CA PHE A 116 -1.15 3.18 -54.39
C PHE A 116 -2.53 3.36 -53.75
N LEU A 117 -2.69 4.34 -52.86
CA LEU A 117 -3.96 4.59 -52.17
C LEU A 117 -5.01 5.21 -53.11
N ASN A 118 -4.59 6.05 -54.06
CA ASN A 118 -5.48 6.57 -55.10
C ASN A 118 -5.99 5.44 -56.00
N GLU A 119 -5.10 4.59 -56.52
CA GLU A 119 -5.49 3.45 -57.37
C GLU A 119 -6.43 2.48 -56.64
N LEU A 120 -6.11 2.14 -55.38
CA LEU A 120 -6.98 1.32 -54.53
C LEU A 120 -8.32 2.03 -54.24
N GLY A 121 -8.31 3.34 -54.04
CA GLY A 121 -9.48 4.18 -53.85
C GLY A 121 -10.42 4.20 -55.06
N VAL A 122 -9.87 4.34 -56.27
CA VAL A 122 -10.61 4.29 -57.54
C VAL A 122 -11.25 2.91 -57.73
N LEU A 123 -10.50 1.83 -57.51
CA LEU A 123 -11.04 0.47 -57.63
C LEU A 123 -12.14 0.19 -56.59
N ARG A 124 -12.00 0.75 -55.39
CA ARG A 124 -12.97 0.61 -54.31
C ARG A 124 -14.25 1.39 -54.55
N THR A 125 -14.16 2.64 -55.02
CA THR A 125 -15.33 3.46 -55.41
C THR A 125 -16.07 2.85 -56.60
N ALA A 126 -15.35 2.17 -57.50
CA ALA A 126 -15.93 1.37 -58.57
C ALA A 126 -16.54 0.03 -58.12
N GLY A 127 -16.49 -0.32 -56.83
CA GLY A 127 -17.04 -1.57 -56.29
C GLY A 127 -16.27 -2.84 -56.66
N LYS A 128 -15.05 -2.72 -57.19
CA LYS A 128 -14.22 -3.83 -57.71
C LYS A 128 -13.28 -4.46 -56.66
N GLN A 129 -13.68 -4.44 -55.38
CA GLN A 129 -12.84 -4.93 -54.27
C GLN A 129 -12.49 -6.42 -54.39
N THR A 130 -13.33 -7.22 -55.05
CA THR A 130 -13.12 -8.66 -55.26
C THR A 130 -12.35 -8.98 -56.55
N THR A 131 -12.02 -7.98 -57.36
CA THR A 131 -11.28 -8.20 -58.62
C THR A 131 -9.83 -8.60 -58.33
N GLN A 132 -9.29 -9.49 -59.17
CA GLN A 132 -7.91 -9.98 -59.04
C GLN A 132 -6.87 -8.84 -59.11
N GLU A 133 -7.16 -7.79 -59.87
CA GLU A 133 -6.37 -6.56 -59.94
C GLU A 133 -6.24 -5.87 -58.57
N TYR A 134 -7.36 -5.69 -57.86
CA TYR A 134 -7.38 -5.10 -56.52
C TYR A 134 -6.59 -5.95 -55.52
N VAL A 135 -6.81 -7.27 -55.51
CA VAL A 135 -6.11 -8.19 -54.60
C VAL A 135 -4.60 -8.21 -54.86
N ASN A 136 -4.19 -8.18 -56.12
CA ASN A 136 -2.77 -8.14 -56.48
C ASN A 136 -2.16 -6.80 -56.08
N LEU A 137 -2.83 -5.68 -56.35
CA LEU A 137 -2.37 -4.35 -55.97
C LEU A 137 -2.27 -4.19 -54.45
N GLN A 138 -3.24 -4.72 -53.69
CA GLN A 138 -3.22 -4.72 -52.23
C GLN A 138 -2.07 -5.57 -51.68
N LYS A 139 -1.75 -6.72 -52.31
CA LYS A 139 -0.58 -7.53 -51.95
C LYS A 139 0.73 -6.81 -52.24
N GLU A 140 0.85 -6.15 -53.39
CA GLU A 140 2.01 -5.34 -53.74
C GLU A 140 2.22 -4.20 -52.72
N PHE A 141 1.15 -3.48 -52.37
CA PHE A 141 1.18 -2.42 -51.37
C PHE A 141 1.62 -2.94 -49.99
N ARG A 142 1.06 -4.06 -49.52
CA ARG A 142 1.45 -4.68 -48.24
C ARG A 142 2.88 -5.20 -48.26
N SER A 143 3.36 -5.70 -49.41
CA SER A 143 4.74 -6.12 -49.59
C SER A 143 5.71 -4.95 -49.50
N LEU A 144 5.34 -3.83 -50.12
CA LEU A 144 6.08 -2.58 -50.09
C LEU A 144 6.23 -2.02 -48.67
N LEU A 145 5.15 -2.02 -47.89
CA LEU A 145 5.20 -1.58 -46.48
C LEU A 145 6.11 -2.45 -45.60
N LYS A 146 6.34 -3.73 -45.96
CA LYS A 146 7.25 -4.63 -45.23
C LYS A 146 8.72 -4.39 -45.56
N GLU A 147 9.03 -3.73 -46.67
CA GLU A 147 10.42 -3.48 -47.06
C GLU A 147 11.12 -2.62 -45.99
N PRO A 148 12.31 -3.01 -45.48
CA PRO A 148 12.91 -2.37 -44.31
C PRO A 148 13.18 -0.87 -44.51
N ARG A 149 13.63 -0.47 -45.71
CA ARG A 149 13.88 0.94 -46.05
C ARG A 149 12.62 1.81 -45.94
N ILE A 150 11.51 1.26 -46.41
CA ILE A 150 10.21 1.94 -46.43
C ILE A 150 9.62 1.91 -45.04
N LYS A 151 9.71 0.78 -44.34
CA LYS A 151 9.29 0.65 -42.95
C LYS A 151 9.99 1.65 -42.04
N ASP A 152 11.29 1.85 -42.18
CA ASP A 152 12.05 2.84 -41.40
C ASP A 152 11.61 4.27 -41.73
N CYS A 153 11.42 4.57 -43.01
CA CYS A 153 10.94 5.88 -43.47
C CYS A 153 9.54 6.21 -42.92
N VAL A 154 8.64 5.25 -43.01
CA VAL A 154 7.26 5.37 -42.53
C VAL A 154 7.22 5.40 -40.99
N SER A 155 8.14 4.70 -40.32
CA SER A 155 8.31 4.77 -38.86
C SER A 155 8.74 6.11 -38.33
N ASN A 156 9.50 6.88 -39.11
CA ASN A 156 9.88 8.23 -38.74
C ASN A 156 8.78 9.26 -39.04
N ASN A 157 7.88 8.97 -39.99
CA ASN A 157 6.86 9.90 -40.49
C ASN A 157 5.42 9.40 -40.24
N ARG A 158 5.16 8.82 -39.07
CA ARG A 158 3.89 8.15 -38.78
C ARG A 158 2.67 9.05 -38.93
N SER A 159 2.72 10.27 -38.40
CA SER A 159 1.59 11.21 -38.44
C SER A 159 1.15 11.57 -39.86
N ALA A 160 2.10 11.80 -40.76
CA ALA A 160 1.83 12.11 -42.16
C ALA A 160 1.18 10.93 -42.89
N VAL A 161 1.71 9.72 -42.69
CA VAL A 161 1.14 8.50 -43.30
C VAL A 161 -0.25 8.20 -42.74
N TYR A 162 -0.48 8.38 -41.45
CA TYR A 162 -1.81 8.25 -40.84
C TYR A 162 -2.82 9.25 -41.43
N SER A 163 -2.42 10.52 -41.58
CA SER A 163 -3.28 11.54 -42.17
C SER A 163 -3.64 11.21 -43.63
N LEU A 164 -2.67 10.69 -44.39
CA LEU A 164 -2.82 10.33 -45.79
C LEU A 164 -3.75 9.11 -45.93
N MET A 165 -3.53 8.03 -45.17
CA MET A 165 -4.42 6.86 -45.21
C MET A 165 -5.85 7.21 -44.77
N SER A 166 -6.00 8.10 -43.79
CA SER A 166 -7.31 8.58 -43.34
C SER A 166 -8.02 9.45 -44.37
N SER A 167 -7.31 10.28 -45.15
CA SER A 167 -7.93 11.12 -46.19
C SER A 167 -8.46 10.29 -47.35
N HIS A 168 -7.78 9.19 -47.67
CA HIS A 168 -8.27 8.21 -48.65
C HIS A 168 -9.35 7.30 -48.07
N GLY A 169 -9.57 7.28 -46.76
CA GLY A 169 -10.58 6.46 -46.10
C GLY A 169 -10.30 4.95 -46.16
N ASP A 170 -9.05 4.53 -46.37
CA ASP A 170 -8.67 3.11 -46.49
C ASP A 170 -8.55 2.43 -45.11
N GLU A 171 -9.68 1.97 -44.62
CA GLU A 171 -9.87 1.29 -43.34
C GLU A 171 -9.01 0.04 -43.17
N GLU A 172 -8.98 -0.85 -44.17
CA GLU A 172 -8.30 -2.14 -44.06
C GLU A 172 -6.79 -1.98 -44.02
N ASN A 173 -6.25 -1.13 -44.91
CA ASN A 173 -4.81 -0.91 -44.96
C ASN A 173 -4.34 -0.04 -43.80
N LEU A 174 -5.19 0.83 -43.25
CA LEU A 174 -4.91 1.55 -42.01
C LEU A 174 -4.76 0.59 -40.82
N ILE A 175 -5.68 -0.37 -40.64
CA ILE A 175 -5.53 -1.39 -39.58
C ILE A 175 -4.25 -2.20 -39.79
N TYR A 176 -4.00 -2.64 -41.02
CA TYR A 176 -2.79 -3.38 -41.37
C TYR A 176 -1.51 -2.61 -41.05
N PHE A 177 -1.47 -1.34 -41.43
CA PHE A 177 -0.36 -0.44 -41.17
C PHE A 177 -0.14 -0.24 -39.67
N THR A 178 -1.22 0.02 -38.92
CA THR A 178 -1.15 0.25 -37.48
C THR A 178 -0.67 -1.00 -36.72
N ASN A 179 -1.08 -2.20 -37.16
CA ASN A 179 -0.56 -3.47 -36.66
C ASN A 179 0.92 -3.69 -37.00
N LEU A 180 1.36 -3.34 -38.22
CA LEU A 180 2.75 -3.43 -38.64
C LEU A 180 3.68 -2.53 -37.79
N MET A 181 3.16 -1.38 -37.40
CA MET A 181 3.85 -0.34 -36.64
C MET A 181 3.80 -0.55 -35.12
N LYS A 182 2.95 -1.48 -34.65
CA LYS A 182 2.69 -1.75 -33.23
C LYS A 182 2.14 -0.54 -32.46
N ASP A 183 1.40 0.34 -33.15
CA ASP A 183 0.77 1.52 -32.56
C ASP A 183 -0.62 1.16 -32.02
N PHE A 184 -0.63 0.31 -30.98
CA PHE A 184 -1.86 -0.30 -30.45
C PHE A 184 -2.90 0.70 -29.95
N GLU A 185 -2.50 1.87 -29.45
CA GLU A 185 -3.40 2.93 -29.03
C GLU A 185 -4.33 3.38 -30.17
N LYS A 186 -3.75 3.59 -31.36
CA LYS A 186 -4.52 3.96 -32.55
C LYS A 186 -5.35 2.81 -33.10
N VAL A 187 -4.85 1.56 -33.00
CA VAL A 187 -5.62 0.36 -33.39
C VAL A 187 -6.89 0.27 -32.55
N ILE A 188 -6.75 0.46 -31.23
CA ILE A 188 -7.87 0.39 -30.29
C ILE A 188 -8.83 1.56 -30.52
N GLN A 189 -8.34 2.80 -30.64
CA GLN A 189 -9.17 3.96 -30.94
C GLN A 189 -9.96 3.78 -32.24
N TYR A 190 -9.33 3.21 -33.28
CA TYR A 190 -9.97 2.89 -34.54
C TYR A 190 -11.07 1.84 -34.35
N HIS A 191 -10.76 0.69 -33.73
CA HIS A 191 -11.77 -0.34 -33.48
C HIS A 191 -12.94 0.18 -32.61
N LEU A 192 -12.68 1.09 -31.68
CA LEU A 192 -13.72 1.76 -30.89
C LEU A 192 -14.61 2.67 -31.75
N GLN A 193 -14.04 3.49 -32.64
CA GLN A 193 -14.80 4.33 -33.57
C GLN A 193 -15.73 3.52 -34.48
N HIS A 194 -15.25 2.36 -34.96
CA HIS A 194 -16.02 1.45 -35.82
C HIS A 194 -16.90 0.46 -35.04
N LYS A 195 -17.05 0.64 -33.71
CA LYS A 195 -17.86 -0.22 -32.82
C LYS A 195 -17.44 -1.70 -32.80
N ASN A 196 -16.22 -2.00 -33.19
CA ASN A 196 -15.64 -3.34 -33.20
C ASN A 196 -14.96 -3.65 -31.86
N TYR A 197 -15.74 -3.64 -30.77
CA TYR A 197 -15.24 -3.75 -29.39
C TYR A 197 -14.50 -5.06 -29.10
N ARG A 198 -14.92 -6.17 -29.72
CA ARG A 198 -14.25 -7.48 -29.56
C ARG A 198 -12.83 -7.51 -30.12
N ALA A 199 -12.62 -6.89 -31.29
CA ALA A 199 -11.29 -6.80 -31.89
C ALA A 199 -10.39 -5.86 -31.06
N ALA A 200 -10.95 -4.76 -30.55
CA ALA A 200 -10.25 -3.87 -29.61
C ALA A 200 -9.79 -4.61 -28.34
N LEU A 201 -10.68 -5.42 -27.74
CA LEU A 201 -10.35 -6.26 -26.58
C LEU A 201 -9.29 -7.31 -26.91
N GLY A 202 -9.36 -7.96 -28.08
CA GLY A 202 -8.33 -8.91 -28.52
C GLY A 202 -6.94 -8.27 -28.56
N VAL A 203 -6.82 -7.10 -29.18
CA VAL A 203 -5.56 -6.35 -29.26
C VAL A 203 -5.07 -5.91 -27.87
N LEU A 204 -5.98 -5.52 -26.96
CA LEU A 204 -5.65 -5.18 -25.58
C LEU A 204 -5.11 -6.38 -24.78
N ILE A 205 -5.75 -7.54 -24.90
CA ILE A 205 -5.35 -8.78 -24.21
C ILE A 205 -3.98 -9.24 -24.71
N GLU A 206 -3.76 -9.25 -26.03
CA GLU A 206 -2.50 -9.67 -26.63
C GLU A 206 -1.30 -8.83 -26.18
N HIS A 207 -1.49 -7.52 -25.99
CA HIS A 207 -0.40 -6.60 -25.71
C HIS A 207 -0.26 -6.23 -24.22
N SER A 208 -1.26 -6.55 -23.38
CA SER A 208 -1.19 -6.55 -21.91
C SER A 208 -0.49 -5.33 -21.29
N ARG A 209 -0.66 -4.12 -21.87
CA ARG A 209 -0.05 -2.87 -21.38
C ARG A 209 -1.02 -2.13 -20.45
N PRO A 210 -0.66 -1.86 -19.18
CA PRO A 210 -1.57 -1.24 -18.21
C PRO A 210 -2.14 0.12 -18.65
N GLU A 211 -1.30 0.97 -19.26
CA GLU A 211 -1.67 2.31 -19.75
C GLU A 211 -2.85 2.27 -20.73
N LEU A 212 -2.86 1.31 -21.66
CA LEU A 212 -3.91 1.14 -22.65
C LEU A 212 -5.21 0.67 -21.98
N PHE A 213 -5.12 -0.19 -20.97
CA PHE A 213 -6.30 -0.57 -20.20
C PHE A 213 -6.91 0.67 -19.54
N TYR A 214 -6.14 1.52 -18.85
CA TYR A 214 -6.71 2.71 -18.18
C TYR A 214 -7.39 3.69 -19.15
N GLN A 215 -6.79 3.96 -20.30
CA GLN A 215 -7.32 4.91 -21.27
C GLN A 215 -8.62 4.43 -21.93
N PHE A 216 -8.70 3.14 -22.28
CA PHE A 216 -9.82 2.59 -23.05
C PHE A 216 -10.88 1.89 -22.18
N SER A 217 -10.62 1.69 -20.89
CA SER A 217 -11.55 1.08 -19.94
C SER A 217 -12.92 1.78 -19.87
N PRO A 218 -13.04 3.11 -19.78
CA PRO A 218 -14.35 3.76 -19.70
C PRO A 218 -15.25 3.49 -20.92
N ALA A 219 -14.66 3.51 -22.12
CA ALA A 219 -15.39 3.31 -23.37
C ALA A 219 -15.85 1.85 -23.54
N LEU A 220 -14.98 0.89 -23.22
CA LEU A 220 -15.27 -0.54 -23.35
C LEU A 220 -16.22 -1.05 -22.26
N MET A 221 -16.15 -0.47 -21.05
CA MET A 221 -17.05 -0.83 -19.96
C MET A 221 -18.51 -0.49 -20.30
N GLN A 222 -18.75 0.66 -20.95
CA GLN A 222 -20.11 1.07 -21.37
C GLN A 222 -20.78 0.10 -22.35
N THR A 223 -20.00 -0.63 -23.16
CA THR A 223 -20.54 -1.47 -24.24
C THR A 223 -20.49 -2.96 -23.90
N ASN A 224 -19.38 -3.45 -23.35
CA ASN A 224 -19.09 -4.87 -23.12
C ASN A 224 -18.49 -5.13 -21.72
N PRO A 225 -19.26 -4.94 -20.63
CA PRO A 225 -18.77 -5.04 -19.25
C PRO A 225 -18.23 -6.43 -18.88
N LYS A 226 -18.85 -7.50 -19.37
CA LYS A 226 -18.46 -8.88 -19.01
C LYS A 226 -17.09 -9.24 -19.58
N GLU A 227 -16.92 -9.04 -20.88
CA GLU A 227 -15.70 -9.39 -21.61
C GLU A 227 -14.51 -8.56 -21.12
N ILE A 228 -14.71 -7.29 -20.76
CA ILE A 228 -13.63 -6.46 -20.20
C ILE A 228 -13.28 -6.82 -18.75
N VAL A 229 -14.28 -7.14 -17.90
CA VAL A 229 -14.00 -7.58 -16.53
C VAL A 229 -13.28 -8.94 -16.53
N ASP A 230 -13.64 -9.86 -17.43
CA ASP A 230 -12.90 -11.11 -17.62
C ASP A 230 -11.44 -10.84 -18.05
N ALA A 231 -11.24 -9.86 -18.93
CA ALA A 231 -9.89 -9.44 -19.34
C ALA A 231 -9.12 -8.81 -18.17
N TRP A 232 -9.75 -8.02 -17.30
CA TRP A 232 -9.09 -7.46 -16.11
C TRP A 232 -8.73 -8.54 -15.10
N ILE A 233 -9.63 -9.51 -14.87
CA ILE A 233 -9.38 -10.66 -13.99
C ILE A 233 -8.20 -11.47 -14.53
N ALA A 234 -8.09 -11.67 -15.85
CA ALA A 234 -6.97 -12.38 -16.46
C ALA A 234 -5.61 -11.66 -16.34
N GLN A 235 -5.59 -10.35 -16.09
CA GLN A 235 -4.36 -9.55 -15.98
C GLN A 235 -3.84 -9.43 -14.53
N ASP A 236 -4.62 -9.87 -13.54
CA ASP A 236 -4.26 -9.95 -12.11
C ASP A 236 -3.51 -8.69 -11.60
N TYR A 237 -2.28 -8.88 -11.10
CA TYR A 237 -1.43 -7.86 -10.48
C TYR A 237 -0.85 -6.82 -11.45
N ARG A 238 -1.08 -6.94 -12.76
CA ARG A 238 -0.55 -5.97 -13.75
C ARG A 238 -1.34 -4.68 -13.78
N LEU A 239 -2.59 -4.71 -13.31
CA LEU A 239 -3.47 -3.55 -13.27
C LEU A 239 -3.62 -3.10 -11.82
N ASN A 240 -3.30 -1.83 -11.56
CA ASN A 240 -3.72 -1.13 -10.37
C ASN A 240 -5.26 -0.91 -10.39
N PRO A 241 -6.03 -1.51 -9.48
CA PRO A 241 -7.48 -1.39 -9.47
C PRO A 241 -7.98 0.04 -9.15
N VAL A 242 -7.19 0.84 -8.43
CA VAL A 242 -7.55 2.23 -8.07
C VAL A 242 -7.76 3.11 -9.30
N GLN A 243 -6.93 2.91 -10.34
CA GLN A 243 -7.04 3.67 -11.59
C GLN A 243 -8.23 3.24 -12.47
N LEU A 244 -8.86 2.10 -12.15
CA LEU A 244 -10.05 1.61 -12.83
C LEU A 244 -11.36 2.07 -12.15
N ILE A 245 -11.29 2.57 -10.91
CA ILE A 245 -12.46 3.10 -10.18
C ILE A 245 -13.20 4.19 -10.99
N PRO A 246 -12.54 5.20 -11.59
CA PRO A 246 -13.25 6.21 -12.37
C PRO A 246 -14.03 5.62 -13.56
N ALA A 247 -13.50 4.57 -14.20
CA ALA A 247 -14.18 3.88 -15.30
C ALA A 247 -15.42 3.12 -14.80
N LEU A 248 -15.33 2.50 -13.63
CA LEU A 248 -16.46 1.83 -12.97
C LEU A 248 -17.53 2.84 -12.53
N VAL A 249 -17.15 3.97 -11.93
CA VAL A 249 -18.08 5.03 -11.48
C VAL A 249 -18.84 5.65 -12.64
N GLN A 250 -18.16 5.93 -13.76
CA GLN A 250 -18.80 6.46 -14.97
C GLN A 250 -19.79 5.46 -15.57
N TYR A 251 -19.47 4.16 -15.48
CA TYR A 251 -20.35 3.10 -15.93
C TYR A 251 -21.57 2.91 -15.02
N ASP A 252 -21.39 3.03 -13.71
CA ASP A 252 -22.48 2.91 -12.72
C ASP A 252 -23.43 4.12 -12.66
N SER A 253 -23.23 5.12 -13.53
CA SER A 253 -24.13 6.27 -13.68
C SER A 253 -25.40 5.92 -14.47
N SER A 254 -25.40 4.85 -15.26
CA SER A 254 -26.60 4.33 -15.91
C SER A 254 -27.37 3.43 -14.94
N LYS A 255 -28.66 3.73 -14.75
CA LYS A 255 -29.56 3.11 -13.75
C LYS A 255 -29.88 1.61 -13.97
N ASP A 256 -29.08 0.84 -14.72
CA ASP A 256 -29.36 -0.59 -14.98
C ASP A 256 -28.70 -1.47 -13.88
N PRO A 257 -29.48 -2.22 -13.07
CA PRO A 257 -28.97 -3.07 -12.00
C PRO A 257 -28.00 -4.17 -12.47
N ARG A 258 -28.06 -4.57 -13.74
CA ARG A 258 -27.17 -5.61 -14.32
C ARG A 258 -25.75 -5.11 -14.57
N GLN A 259 -25.55 -3.79 -14.53
CA GLN A 259 -24.25 -3.18 -14.78
C GLN A 259 -23.39 -3.18 -13.52
N GLY A 260 -23.98 -2.92 -12.36
CA GLY A 260 -23.29 -2.95 -11.08
C GLY A 260 -22.83 -4.36 -10.65
N SER A 261 -23.50 -5.43 -11.10
CA SER A 261 -23.12 -6.81 -10.72
C SER A 261 -21.75 -7.24 -11.25
N GLU A 262 -21.34 -6.78 -12.43
CA GLU A 262 -20.01 -7.09 -12.98
C GLU A 262 -18.91 -6.25 -12.33
N ALA A 263 -19.22 -5.00 -11.95
CA ALA A 263 -18.33 -4.18 -11.13
C ALA A 263 -18.08 -4.82 -9.76
N ILE A 264 -19.14 -5.33 -9.10
CA ILE A 264 -19.03 -6.10 -7.86
C ILE A 264 -18.16 -7.34 -8.05
N ARG A 265 -18.36 -8.12 -9.13
CA ARG A 265 -17.55 -9.31 -9.41
C ARG A 265 -16.06 -9.00 -9.48
N TYR A 266 -15.69 -7.90 -10.13
CA TYR A 266 -14.29 -7.46 -10.20
C TYR A 266 -13.75 -7.02 -8.83
N LEU A 267 -14.52 -6.24 -8.08
CA LEU A 267 -14.10 -5.75 -6.77
C LEU A 267 -14.02 -6.88 -5.73
N GLU A 268 -14.95 -7.83 -5.73
CA GLU A 268 -14.89 -9.05 -4.92
C GLU A 268 -13.64 -9.88 -5.26
N TYR A 269 -13.25 -9.94 -6.54
CA TYR A 269 -11.98 -10.56 -6.95
C TYR A 269 -10.78 -9.82 -6.36
N CYS A 270 -10.79 -8.48 -6.42
CA CYS A 270 -9.72 -7.64 -5.86
C CYS A 270 -9.59 -7.81 -4.33
N VAL A 271 -10.72 -7.90 -3.62
CA VAL A 271 -10.75 -8.08 -2.17
C VAL A 271 -10.35 -9.51 -1.77
N ASN A 272 -10.99 -10.53 -2.36
CA ASN A 272 -10.85 -11.91 -1.88
C ASN A 272 -9.56 -12.59 -2.37
N LYS A 273 -9.15 -12.36 -3.63
CA LYS A 273 -7.97 -13.02 -4.21
C LYS A 273 -6.72 -12.16 -4.20
N MET A 274 -6.83 -10.89 -4.56
CA MET A 274 -5.68 -9.98 -4.58
C MET A 274 -5.38 -9.35 -3.22
N ARG A 275 -6.32 -9.41 -2.25
CA ARG A 275 -6.20 -8.85 -0.89
C ARG A 275 -5.71 -7.41 -0.88
N VAL A 276 -6.21 -6.61 -1.82
CA VAL A 276 -5.88 -5.18 -1.89
C VAL A 276 -6.50 -4.49 -0.67
N LYS A 277 -5.71 -3.67 0.05
CA LYS A 277 -6.13 -2.93 1.26
C LYS A 277 -6.51 -1.47 0.99
N ASP A 278 -6.59 -1.07 -0.27
CA ASP A 278 -6.83 0.33 -0.64
C ASP A 278 -8.26 0.77 -0.29
N GLN A 279 -8.37 1.77 0.59
CA GLN A 279 -9.65 2.27 1.11
C GLN A 279 -10.65 2.65 0.02
N ALA A 280 -10.19 3.19 -1.10
CA ALA A 280 -11.05 3.59 -2.20
C ALA A 280 -11.84 2.41 -2.82
N ILE A 281 -11.22 1.23 -2.90
CA ILE A 281 -11.83 0.03 -3.47
C ILE A 281 -12.93 -0.47 -2.54
N HIS A 282 -12.64 -0.55 -1.24
CA HIS A 282 -13.59 -1.01 -0.24
C HIS A 282 -14.76 -0.03 -0.08
N ASN A 283 -14.50 1.28 -0.06
CA ASN A 283 -15.54 2.32 -0.02
C ASN A 283 -16.44 2.26 -1.25
N TYR A 284 -15.87 2.00 -2.42
CA TYR A 284 -16.65 1.88 -3.64
C TYR A 284 -17.49 0.59 -3.66
N LEU A 285 -16.93 -0.54 -3.22
CA LEU A 285 -17.67 -1.79 -3.06
C LEU A 285 -18.86 -1.64 -2.10
N LEU A 286 -18.68 -0.98 -0.96
CA LEU A 286 -19.75 -0.65 -0.03
C LEU A 286 -20.84 0.20 -0.71
N THR A 287 -20.44 1.20 -1.50
CA THR A 287 -21.36 2.04 -2.29
C THR A 287 -22.22 1.21 -3.25
N LEU A 288 -21.61 0.23 -3.92
CA LEU A 288 -22.33 -0.64 -4.86
C LEU A 288 -23.28 -1.60 -4.14
N TYR A 289 -22.85 -2.23 -3.05
CA TYR A 289 -23.74 -3.09 -2.25
C TYR A 289 -24.94 -2.32 -1.70
N ALA A 290 -24.71 -1.10 -1.20
CA ALA A 290 -25.77 -0.28 -0.65
C ALA A 290 -26.76 0.16 -1.74
N ARG A 291 -26.27 0.57 -2.92
CA ARG A 291 -27.10 0.98 -4.06
C ARG A 291 -27.91 -0.17 -4.67
N LEU A 292 -27.32 -1.35 -4.83
CA LEU A 292 -28.00 -2.53 -5.38
C LEU A 292 -28.87 -3.27 -4.36
N GLN A 293 -28.91 -2.79 -3.11
CA GLN A 293 -29.64 -3.39 -2.00
C GLN A 293 -29.27 -4.86 -1.71
N GLU A 294 -28.03 -5.25 -1.94
CA GLU A 294 -27.52 -6.59 -1.62
C GLU A 294 -27.14 -6.70 -0.14
N LYS A 295 -28.15 -6.69 0.74
CA LYS A 295 -28.00 -6.66 2.21
C LYS A 295 -27.16 -7.82 2.74
N ASP A 296 -27.40 -9.03 2.23
CA ASP A 296 -26.72 -10.25 2.72
C ASP A 296 -25.24 -10.25 2.37
N LYS A 297 -24.88 -9.79 1.16
CA LYS A 297 -23.47 -9.70 0.75
C LYS A 297 -22.73 -8.61 1.52
N LEU A 298 -23.39 -7.47 1.75
CA LEU A 298 -22.83 -6.40 2.58
C LEU A 298 -22.53 -6.90 4.00
N MET A 299 -23.49 -7.59 4.62
CA MET A 299 -23.30 -8.14 5.97
C MET A 299 -22.20 -9.19 6.01
N THR A 300 -22.16 -10.09 5.02
CA THR A 300 -21.12 -11.11 4.91
C THR A 300 -19.73 -10.47 4.76
N TYR A 301 -19.64 -9.42 3.94
CA TYR A 301 -18.41 -8.66 3.76
C TYR A 301 -17.98 -7.96 5.06
N LEU A 302 -18.90 -7.29 5.78
CA LEU A 302 -18.60 -6.62 7.04
C LEU A 302 -18.16 -7.59 8.15
N GLN A 303 -18.78 -8.76 8.23
CA GLN A 303 -18.44 -9.81 9.23
C GLN A 303 -17.11 -10.51 8.93
N GLN A 304 -16.67 -10.54 7.67
CA GLN A 304 -15.41 -11.17 7.27
C GLN A 304 -14.19 -10.29 7.51
N GLN A 305 -14.36 -8.98 7.73
CA GLN A 305 -13.24 -8.08 8.02
C GLN A 305 -12.87 -8.13 9.50
N ASP A 306 -11.56 -8.12 9.78
CA ASP A 306 -11.04 -8.08 11.14
C ASP A 306 -11.42 -6.76 11.83
N GLU A 307 -11.84 -6.83 13.10
CA GLU A 307 -12.31 -5.66 13.88
C GLU A 307 -11.20 -4.62 14.15
N ILE A 308 -9.93 -5.00 13.97
CA ILE A 308 -8.76 -4.20 14.38
C ILE A 308 -8.16 -3.37 13.23
N ASP A 309 -8.18 -3.89 11.99
CA ASP A 309 -7.62 -3.20 10.80
C ASP A 309 -8.65 -3.21 9.67
N VAL A 310 -9.63 -2.31 9.78
CA VAL A 310 -10.73 -2.19 8.84
C VAL A 310 -10.25 -1.43 7.60
N PRO A 311 -10.25 -2.04 6.39
CA PRO A 311 -9.67 -1.42 5.20
C PRO A 311 -10.63 -0.43 4.51
N TYR A 312 -11.77 -0.09 5.13
CA TYR A 312 -12.72 0.91 4.63
C TYR A 312 -12.86 2.09 5.58
N ASP A 313 -13.29 3.24 5.06
CA ASP A 313 -13.60 4.41 5.88
C ASP A 313 -14.94 4.18 6.59
N GLN A 314 -14.87 3.95 7.90
CA GLN A 314 -16.01 3.67 8.76
C GLN A 314 -17.02 4.84 8.77
N LYS A 315 -16.55 6.10 8.69
CA LYS A 315 -17.45 7.29 8.68
C LYS A 315 -18.20 7.40 7.36
N TYR A 316 -17.51 7.10 6.25
CA TYR A 316 -18.15 7.05 4.94
C TYR A 316 -19.20 5.94 4.87
N ALA A 317 -18.85 4.74 5.36
CA ALA A 317 -19.75 3.61 5.42
C ALA A 317 -21.00 3.91 6.26
N LEU A 318 -20.85 4.54 7.43
CA LEU A 318 -21.99 4.96 8.26
C LEU A 318 -22.91 5.94 7.54
N ARG A 319 -22.35 6.96 6.88
CA ARG A 319 -23.16 7.93 6.14
C ARG A 319 -24.00 7.23 5.08
N LEU A 320 -23.36 6.39 4.28
CA LEU A 320 -24.01 5.63 3.21
C LEU A 320 -25.13 4.71 3.75
N CYS A 321 -24.85 3.95 4.81
CA CYS A 321 -25.85 3.04 5.39
C CYS A 321 -26.96 3.79 6.15
N SER A 322 -26.70 5.00 6.66
CA SER A 322 -27.70 5.83 7.34
C SER A 322 -28.66 6.53 6.37
N GLU A 323 -28.20 6.85 5.16
CA GLU A 323 -29.03 7.49 4.13
C GLU A 323 -30.01 6.51 3.47
N LEU A 324 -29.76 5.20 3.57
CA LEU A 324 -30.55 4.16 2.89
C LEU A 324 -31.38 3.34 3.89
N GLU A 325 -32.68 3.26 3.66
CA GLU A 325 -33.59 2.53 4.52
C GLU A 325 -33.34 1.01 4.48
N GLY A 326 -33.28 0.38 5.67
CA GLY A 326 -33.15 -1.06 5.83
C GLY A 326 -31.72 -1.61 5.90
N PHE A 327 -30.71 -0.75 6.10
CA PHE A 327 -29.32 -1.13 6.42
C PHE A 327 -28.98 -0.97 7.91
N GLU A 328 -29.97 -0.90 8.78
CA GLU A 328 -29.79 -0.64 10.22
C GLU A 328 -28.89 -1.68 10.89
N ARG A 329 -28.98 -2.96 10.51
CA ARG A 329 -28.09 -4.02 11.00
C ARG A 329 -26.62 -3.80 10.62
N ALA A 330 -26.36 -3.28 9.43
CA ALA A 330 -25.02 -2.93 8.98
C ALA A 330 -24.50 -1.70 9.74
N CYS A 331 -25.36 -0.69 9.98
CA CYS A 331 -25.02 0.46 10.82
C CYS A 331 -24.60 0.01 12.22
N VAL A 332 -25.37 -0.88 12.87
CA VAL A 332 -25.05 -1.42 14.20
C VAL A 332 -23.67 -2.07 14.19
N HIS A 333 -23.37 -2.93 13.21
CA HIS A 333 -22.05 -3.55 13.09
C HIS A 333 -20.93 -2.52 12.94
N ILE A 334 -21.12 -1.50 12.10
CA ILE A 334 -20.11 -0.45 11.89
C ILE A 334 -19.90 0.36 13.18
N TYR A 335 -20.95 0.74 13.90
CA TYR A 335 -20.82 1.41 15.21
C TYR A 335 -20.06 0.56 16.23
N THR A 336 -20.32 -0.75 16.28
CA THR A 336 -19.58 -1.69 17.12
C THR A 336 -18.11 -1.74 16.74
N THR A 337 -17.76 -1.80 15.45
CA THR A 337 -16.36 -1.77 15.00
C THR A 337 -15.66 -0.43 15.27
N MET A 338 -16.41 0.67 15.37
CA MET A 338 -15.87 1.98 15.75
C MET A 338 -15.68 2.15 17.27
N GLY A 339 -16.14 1.19 18.09
CA GLY A 339 -16.15 1.30 19.54
C GLY A 339 -17.24 2.22 20.10
N LEU A 340 -18.19 2.66 19.27
CA LEU A 340 -19.32 3.52 19.65
C LEU A 340 -20.54 2.66 20.02
N TYR A 341 -20.42 1.94 21.14
CA TYR A 341 -21.43 0.97 21.57
C TYR A 341 -22.76 1.61 22.01
N GLU A 342 -22.75 2.86 22.48
CA GLU A 342 -23.98 3.53 22.91
C GLU A 342 -24.93 3.76 21.74
N GLU A 343 -24.42 4.32 20.65
CA GLU A 343 -25.14 4.57 19.42
C GLU A 343 -25.51 3.26 18.71
N ALA A 344 -24.62 2.25 18.78
CA ALA A 344 -24.89 0.91 18.27
C ALA A 344 -26.12 0.29 18.95
N VAL A 345 -26.21 0.38 20.29
CA VAL A 345 -27.34 -0.16 21.06
C VAL A 345 -28.61 0.65 20.79
N ASP A 346 -28.54 1.99 20.73
CA ASP A 346 -29.71 2.82 20.45
C ASP A 346 -30.33 2.53 19.06
N LEU A 347 -29.50 2.19 18.06
CA LEU A 347 -29.97 1.75 16.76
C LEU A 347 -30.40 0.28 16.76
N ALA A 348 -29.69 -0.60 17.46
CA ALA A 348 -30.05 -2.01 17.57
C ALA A 348 -31.43 -2.16 18.21
N LEU A 349 -31.73 -1.41 19.27
CA LEU A 349 -33.01 -1.45 19.97
C LEU A 349 -34.21 -1.14 19.06
N LYS A 350 -34.04 -0.30 18.03
CA LYS A 350 -35.08 -0.02 17.02
C LYS A 350 -35.35 -1.20 16.08
N VAL A 351 -34.35 -2.04 15.86
CA VAL A 351 -34.41 -3.19 14.93
C VAL A 351 -34.80 -4.47 15.70
N ASP A 352 -33.98 -4.83 16.69
CA ASP A 352 -34.08 -6.05 17.46
C ASP A 352 -33.36 -5.91 18.81
N VAL A 353 -34.06 -6.27 19.88
CA VAL A 353 -33.52 -6.21 21.25
C VAL A 353 -32.44 -7.28 21.47
N GLU A 354 -32.51 -8.42 20.77
CA GLU A 354 -31.49 -9.48 20.85
C GLU A 354 -30.15 -9.03 20.26
N LEU A 355 -30.17 -8.26 19.17
CA LEU A 355 -28.97 -7.63 18.61
C LEU A 355 -28.39 -6.59 19.58
N GLY A 356 -29.25 -5.88 20.31
CA GLY A 356 -28.85 -5.01 21.43
C GLY A 356 -28.09 -5.78 22.51
N LYS A 357 -28.59 -6.95 22.93
CA LYS A 357 -27.91 -7.82 23.92
C LYS A 357 -26.51 -8.20 23.47
N GLN A 358 -26.39 -8.70 22.23
CA GLN A 358 -25.11 -9.15 21.68
C GLN A 358 -24.07 -8.03 21.66
N ASN A 359 -24.47 -6.80 21.30
CA ASN A 359 -23.55 -5.66 21.29
C ASN A 359 -23.24 -5.13 22.69
N ALA A 360 -24.14 -5.28 23.66
CA ALA A 360 -23.89 -4.87 25.05
C ALA A 360 -22.93 -5.80 25.80
N CYS A 361 -22.80 -7.07 25.38
CA CYS A 361 -21.83 -8.01 25.94
C CYS A 361 -20.41 -7.88 25.35
N ARG A 362 -20.26 -7.28 24.17
CA ARG A 362 -18.96 -7.15 23.48
C ARG A 362 -17.90 -6.28 24.17
N PRO A 363 -18.21 -5.21 24.94
CA PRO A 363 -17.19 -4.38 25.57
C PRO A 363 -16.52 -5.10 26.76
N GLU A 364 -15.50 -5.92 26.52
CA GLU A 364 -14.87 -6.72 27.58
C GLU A 364 -14.18 -5.86 28.66
N ASP A 365 -13.57 -4.72 28.29
CA ASP A 365 -12.69 -3.95 29.17
C ASP A 365 -13.38 -2.92 30.08
N ASN A 366 -14.66 -2.60 29.87
CA ASN A 366 -15.35 -1.51 30.58
C ASN A 366 -16.69 -1.94 31.18
N ASP A 367 -16.66 -2.44 32.41
CA ASP A 367 -17.87 -2.85 33.13
C ASP A 367 -18.83 -1.69 33.40
N ASP A 368 -18.32 -0.46 33.57
CA ASP A 368 -19.14 0.75 33.68
C ASP A 368 -19.93 1.04 32.40
N LEU A 369 -19.32 0.81 31.23
CA LEU A 369 -19.99 0.98 29.94
C LEU A 369 -21.00 -0.14 29.71
N LYS A 370 -20.64 -1.40 30.01
CA LYS A 370 -21.61 -2.51 30.00
C LYS A 370 -22.83 -2.19 30.85
N LYS A 371 -22.62 -1.75 32.10
CA LYS A 371 -23.72 -1.37 33.00
C LYS A 371 -24.59 -0.27 32.41
N LYS A 372 -24.01 0.78 31.84
CA LYS A 372 -24.77 1.86 31.18
C LYS A 372 -25.57 1.38 29.97
N LEU A 373 -24.98 0.53 29.11
CA LEU A 373 -25.63 -0.02 27.92
C LEU A 373 -26.81 -0.91 28.32
N TRP A 374 -26.60 -1.82 29.27
CA TRP A 374 -27.64 -2.69 29.78
C TRP A 374 -28.76 -1.92 30.48
N LEU A 375 -28.46 -0.84 31.21
CA LEU A 375 -29.49 0.06 31.77
C LEU A 375 -30.28 0.78 30.68
N LYS A 376 -29.64 1.20 29.57
CA LYS A 376 -30.34 1.77 28.41
C LYS A 376 -31.27 0.74 27.76
N ILE A 377 -30.82 -0.50 27.58
CA ILE A 377 -31.65 -1.60 27.05
C ILE A 377 -32.84 -1.85 27.97
N ALA A 378 -32.60 -2.00 29.28
CA ALA A 378 -33.66 -2.21 30.26
C ALA A 378 -34.67 -1.06 30.26
N LYS A 379 -34.20 0.19 30.24
CA LYS A 379 -35.05 1.39 30.15
C LYS A 379 -35.94 1.37 28.90
N HIS A 380 -35.40 0.95 27.75
CA HIS A 380 -36.16 0.87 26.51
C HIS A 380 -37.19 -0.28 26.55
N VAL A 381 -36.82 -1.46 27.05
CA VAL A 381 -37.74 -2.61 27.20
C VAL A 381 -38.90 -2.28 28.15
N VAL A 382 -38.60 -1.65 29.29
CA VAL A 382 -39.62 -1.28 30.29
C VAL A 382 -40.55 -0.17 29.75
N LYS A 383 -40.01 0.85 29.07
CA LYS A 383 -40.82 1.98 28.58
C LYS A 383 -41.61 1.71 27.30
N GLU A 384 -41.04 0.99 26.33
CA GLU A 384 -41.67 0.80 25.02
C GLU A 384 -42.45 -0.51 24.91
N LYS A 385 -41.97 -1.58 25.55
CA LYS A 385 -42.59 -2.92 25.44
C LYS A 385 -43.46 -3.29 26.64
N ASN A 386 -43.44 -2.53 27.75
CA ASN A 386 -44.18 -2.79 29.00
C ASN A 386 -44.04 -4.24 29.51
N ASP A 387 -42.94 -4.92 29.18
CA ASP A 387 -42.76 -6.35 29.46
C ASP A 387 -41.84 -6.55 30.66
N ILE A 388 -42.46 -6.57 31.85
CA ILE A 388 -41.78 -6.69 33.14
C ILE A 388 -41.08 -8.05 33.26
N LYS A 389 -41.65 -9.12 32.68
CA LYS A 389 -41.07 -10.47 32.79
C LYS A 389 -39.76 -10.58 32.02
N ARG A 390 -39.75 -10.07 30.78
CA ARG A 390 -38.51 -9.98 30.01
C ARG A 390 -37.47 -9.12 30.71
N ALA A 391 -37.85 -7.96 31.26
CA ALA A 391 -36.96 -7.13 32.09
C ALA A 391 -36.30 -7.90 33.25
N MET A 392 -37.02 -8.84 33.86
CA MET A 392 -36.48 -9.71 34.93
C MET A 392 -35.57 -10.82 34.39
N GLU A 393 -35.84 -11.36 33.20
CA GLU A 393 -34.91 -12.27 32.51
C GLU A 393 -33.59 -11.54 32.15
N PHE A 394 -33.65 -10.27 31.74
CA PHE A 394 -32.44 -9.45 31.49
C PHE A 394 -31.58 -9.26 32.74
N LEU A 395 -32.19 -9.15 33.93
CA LEU A 395 -31.47 -9.07 35.21
C LEU A 395 -30.74 -10.37 35.56
N GLN A 396 -31.28 -11.52 35.15
CA GLN A 396 -30.63 -12.82 35.36
C GLN A 396 -29.48 -13.07 34.37
N GLU A 397 -29.51 -12.42 33.21
CA GLU A 397 -28.47 -12.55 32.17
C GLU A 397 -27.26 -11.63 32.41
N CYS A 398 -27.36 -10.64 33.30
CA CYS A 398 -26.30 -9.66 33.54
C CYS A 398 -26.02 -9.47 35.03
N ASP A 399 -24.88 -9.98 35.49
CA ASP A 399 -24.42 -9.88 36.89
C ASP A 399 -24.10 -8.45 37.34
N LEU A 400 -23.97 -7.50 36.40
CA LEU A 400 -23.55 -6.12 36.68
C LEU A 400 -24.72 -5.20 37.08
N ILE A 401 -25.96 -5.59 36.82
CA ILE A 401 -27.14 -4.79 37.13
C ILE A 401 -27.89 -5.39 38.30
N LYS A 402 -28.13 -4.56 39.31
CA LYS A 402 -28.97 -4.92 40.44
C LYS A 402 -30.41 -4.48 40.20
N ILE A 403 -31.34 -5.14 40.89
CA ILE A 403 -32.76 -4.77 40.86
C ILE A 403 -32.99 -3.31 41.28
N GLU A 404 -32.15 -2.79 42.17
CA GLU A 404 -32.12 -1.40 42.63
C GLU A 404 -31.98 -0.39 41.49
N ASP A 405 -31.21 -0.73 40.45
CA ASP A 405 -30.92 0.17 39.35
C ASP A 405 -32.08 0.27 38.34
N ILE A 406 -32.94 -0.76 38.26
CA ILE A 406 -34.08 -0.81 37.32
C ILE A 406 -35.38 -0.33 37.96
N LEU A 407 -35.52 -0.48 39.29
CA LEU A 407 -36.68 -0.05 40.08
C LEU A 407 -37.22 1.35 39.72
N PRO A 408 -36.39 2.41 39.53
CA PRO A 408 -36.86 3.75 39.20
C PRO A 408 -37.54 3.90 37.82
N PHE A 409 -37.38 2.92 36.93
CA PHE A 409 -37.93 2.98 35.57
C PHE A 409 -39.31 2.34 35.45
N PHE A 410 -39.78 1.63 36.48
CA PHE A 410 -41.10 1.01 36.48
C PHE A 410 -42.20 2.02 36.81
N PRO A 411 -43.41 1.86 36.24
CA PRO A 411 -44.56 2.68 36.61
C PRO A 411 -45.02 2.39 38.04
N ASP A 412 -45.63 3.38 38.69
CA ASP A 412 -46.03 3.32 40.12
C ASP A 412 -47.02 2.18 40.47
N PHE A 413 -47.63 1.53 39.48
CA PHE A 413 -48.70 0.53 39.64
C PHE A 413 -48.34 -0.88 39.14
N VAL A 414 -47.09 -1.32 39.33
CA VAL A 414 -46.70 -2.71 39.05
C VAL A 414 -46.95 -3.63 40.25
N THR A 415 -47.53 -4.81 40.01
CA THR A 415 -47.74 -5.84 41.03
C THR A 415 -46.41 -6.39 41.53
N ILE A 416 -46.18 -6.27 42.85
CA ILE A 416 -44.97 -6.71 43.57
C ILE A 416 -44.66 -8.21 43.37
N ASP A 417 -45.66 -9.02 43.02
CA ASP A 417 -45.49 -10.46 42.77
C ASP A 417 -44.46 -10.79 41.70
N HIS A 418 -44.23 -9.91 40.72
CA HIS A 418 -43.21 -10.14 39.69
C HIS A 418 -41.77 -9.97 40.18
N PHE A 419 -41.57 -9.31 41.33
CA PHE A 419 -40.24 -8.97 41.85
C PHE A 419 -39.84 -9.78 43.08
N LYS A 420 -40.80 -10.50 43.70
CA LYS A 420 -40.59 -11.20 44.97
C LYS A 420 -39.35 -12.08 44.95
N ASP A 421 -39.21 -12.92 43.94
CA ASP A 421 -38.13 -13.91 43.88
C ASP A 421 -36.76 -13.25 43.69
N ALA A 422 -36.66 -12.25 42.79
CA ALA A 422 -35.42 -11.53 42.57
C ALA A 422 -35.00 -10.68 43.78
N ILE A 423 -35.94 -10.03 44.47
CA ILE A 423 -35.66 -9.29 45.71
C ILE A 423 -35.17 -10.26 46.80
N CYS A 424 -35.79 -11.43 46.93
CA CYS A 424 -35.35 -12.45 47.88
C CYS A 424 -33.91 -12.91 47.60
N SER A 425 -33.57 -13.16 46.33
CA SER A 425 -32.22 -13.55 45.92
C SER A 425 -31.18 -12.47 46.20
N SER A 426 -31.45 -11.20 45.83
CA SER A 426 -30.51 -10.11 46.12
C SER A 426 -30.31 -9.90 47.63
N LEU A 427 -31.39 -10.01 48.43
CA LEU A 427 -31.27 -9.91 49.89
C LEU A 427 -30.46 -11.07 50.50
N GLN A 428 -30.56 -12.27 49.95
CA GLN A 428 -29.74 -13.41 50.38
C GLN A 428 -28.26 -13.18 50.08
N GLU A 429 -27.94 -12.67 48.90
CA GLU A 429 -26.56 -12.37 48.50
C GLU A 429 -25.94 -11.26 49.38
N TYR A 430 -26.69 -10.18 49.65
CA TYR A 430 -26.24 -9.15 50.58
C TYR A 430 -25.97 -9.69 51.99
N ASN A 431 -26.82 -10.60 52.50
CA ASN A 431 -26.58 -11.23 53.80
C ASN A 431 -25.32 -12.09 53.80
N GLN A 432 -25.08 -12.88 52.75
CA GLN A 432 -23.85 -13.67 52.62
C GLN A 432 -22.60 -12.79 52.55
N HIS A 433 -22.66 -11.69 51.81
CA HIS A 433 -21.55 -10.74 51.74
C HIS A 433 -21.26 -10.07 53.09
N ILE A 434 -22.30 -9.74 53.86
CA ILE A 434 -22.16 -9.19 55.22
C ILE A 434 -21.52 -10.23 56.16
N GLU A 435 -21.92 -11.50 56.06
CA GLU A 435 -21.31 -12.57 56.85
C GLU A 435 -19.83 -12.77 56.48
N GLY A 436 -19.49 -12.78 55.19
CA GLY A 436 -18.10 -12.87 54.73
C GLY A 436 -17.22 -11.71 55.22
N LEU A 437 -17.69 -10.47 55.09
CA LEU A 437 -16.98 -9.30 55.63
C LEU A 437 -16.79 -9.38 57.16
N LYS A 438 -17.78 -9.93 57.88
CA LYS A 438 -17.68 -10.11 59.32
C LYS A 438 -16.62 -11.14 59.68
N GLU A 439 -16.55 -12.26 58.95
CA GLU A 439 -15.52 -13.29 59.13
C GLU A 439 -14.12 -12.73 58.82
N GLU A 440 -13.95 -12.00 57.71
CA GLU A 440 -12.69 -11.32 57.38
C GLU A 440 -12.25 -10.34 58.47
N MET A 441 -13.19 -9.57 59.03
CA MET A 441 -12.92 -8.64 60.12
C MET A 441 -12.51 -9.37 61.40
N GLU A 442 -13.13 -10.52 61.72
CA GLU A 442 -12.75 -11.35 62.87
C GLU A 442 -11.33 -11.92 62.72
N VAL A 443 -10.99 -12.47 61.55
CA VAL A 443 -9.64 -12.99 61.25
C VAL A 443 -8.58 -11.90 61.33
N ALA A 444 -8.83 -10.73 60.72
CA ALA A 444 -7.89 -9.61 60.77
C ALA A 444 -7.68 -9.10 62.21
N THR A 445 -8.75 -9.10 63.02
CA THR A 445 -8.67 -8.72 64.43
C THR A 445 -7.86 -9.72 65.24
N GLN A 446 -8.05 -11.02 65.02
CA GLN A 446 -7.27 -12.07 65.67
C GLN A 446 -5.79 -11.95 65.33
N ASN A 447 -5.43 -11.82 64.05
CA ASN A 447 -4.05 -11.62 63.62
C ASN A 447 -3.42 -10.38 64.27
N THR A 448 -4.19 -9.29 64.38
CA THR A 448 -3.72 -8.05 65.04
C THR A 448 -3.45 -8.28 66.54
N GLN A 449 -4.27 -9.08 67.22
CA GLN A 449 -4.05 -9.43 68.63
C GLN A 449 -2.79 -10.28 68.81
N GLU A 450 -2.58 -11.26 67.94
CA GLU A 450 -1.38 -12.11 67.93
C GLU A 450 -0.11 -11.26 67.73
N ILE A 451 -0.09 -10.38 66.72
CA ILE A 451 1.02 -9.45 66.46
C ILE A 451 1.29 -8.55 67.67
N ARG A 452 0.25 -8.05 68.35
CA ARG A 452 0.42 -7.22 69.57
C ARG A 452 1.04 -8.02 70.72
N ALA A 453 0.64 -9.27 70.91
CA ALA A 453 1.20 -10.15 71.93
C ALA A 453 2.68 -10.49 71.64
N GLU A 454 3.01 -10.76 70.38
CA GLU A 454 4.40 -10.94 69.93
C GLU A 454 5.23 -9.67 70.16
N THR A 455 4.70 -8.50 69.79
CA THR A 455 5.40 -7.22 69.99
C THR A 455 5.73 -6.97 71.46
N GLN A 456 4.79 -7.29 72.37
CA GLN A 456 5.03 -7.17 73.82
C GLN A 456 6.10 -8.15 74.32
N THR A 457 6.09 -9.40 73.85
CA THR A 457 7.13 -10.36 74.21
C THR A 457 8.50 -9.96 73.64
N PHE A 458 8.56 -9.40 72.42
CA PHE A 458 9.80 -8.87 71.84
C PHE A 458 10.37 -7.69 72.64
N ARG A 459 9.54 -6.77 73.15
CA ARG A 459 10.01 -5.65 73.99
C ARG A 459 10.71 -6.11 75.28
N ASN A 460 10.37 -7.29 75.79
CA ASN A 460 10.92 -7.82 77.04
C ASN A 460 12.12 -8.76 76.84
N LYS A 461 12.60 -8.95 75.60
CA LYS A 461 13.80 -9.76 75.33
C LYS A 461 15.07 -8.94 75.58
N PHE A 462 15.95 -9.43 76.45
CA PHE A 462 17.31 -8.91 76.63
C PHE A 462 18.31 -9.87 75.98
N SER A 463 19.42 -9.32 75.46
CA SER A 463 20.53 -10.10 74.89
C SER A 463 21.81 -9.77 75.64
N VAL A 464 22.61 -10.78 75.97
CA VAL A 464 23.87 -10.63 76.70
C VAL A 464 25.02 -10.78 75.70
N VAL A 465 25.87 -9.75 75.62
CA VAL A 465 27.07 -9.73 74.78
C VAL A 465 28.28 -10.12 75.61
N THR A 466 29.01 -11.15 75.18
CA THR A 466 30.23 -11.62 75.85
C THR A 466 31.49 -10.94 75.30
N ALA A 467 32.54 -10.81 76.12
CA ALA A 467 33.77 -10.07 75.74
C ALA A 467 34.57 -10.70 74.58
N GLN A 468 34.25 -11.92 74.17
CA GLN A 468 34.88 -12.63 73.05
C GLN A 468 34.11 -12.46 71.73
N GLU A 469 32.96 -11.79 71.73
CA GLU A 469 32.18 -11.58 70.51
C GLU A 469 32.93 -10.70 69.51
N LYS A 470 32.83 -11.12 68.25
CA LYS A 470 33.48 -10.50 67.10
C LYS A 470 32.42 -9.91 66.18
N CYS A 471 32.76 -8.80 65.53
CA CYS A 471 31.91 -8.18 64.53
C CYS A 471 31.73 -9.14 63.35
N ALA A 472 30.50 -9.35 62.91
CA ALA A 472 30.21 -10.37 61.89
C ALA A 472 30.70 -9.96 60.48
N SER A 473 30.96 -8.68 60.22
CA SER A 473 31.53 -8.17 58.96
C SER A 473 33.07 -8.25 58.94
N CYS A 474 33.76 -7.83 60.01
CA CYS A 474 35.24 -7.71 60.01
C CYS A 474 35.99 -8.71 60.90
N ASN A 475 35.29 -9.56 61.66
CA ASN A 475 35.83 -10.57 62.59
C ASN A 475 36.76 -10.05 63.71
N TYR A 476 36.85 -8.74 63.93
CA TYR A 476 37.58 -8.14 65.06
C TYR A 476 36.70 -8.06 66.32
N PRO A 477 37.31 -8.10 67.53
CA PRO A 477 36.56 -7.99 68.78
C PRO A 477 35.77 -6.69 68.86
N ILE A 478 34.56 -6.77 69.42
CA ILE A 478 33.62 -5.64 69.45
C ILE A 478 33.95 -4.64 70.55
N MET A 479 34.55 -5.11 71.65
CA MET A 479 34.93 -4.28 72.79
C MET A 479 35.98 -3.24 72.38
N GLY A 480 35.61 -1.96 72.47
CA GLY A 480 36.48 -0.81 72.16
C GLY A 480 35.95 0.15 71.08
N ARG A 481 34.84 -0.19 70.40
CA ARG A 481 34.17 0.70 69.42
C ARG A 481 32.65 0.66 69.64
N SER A 482 31.92 1.67 69.14
CA SER A 482 30.46 1.63 69.11
C SER A 482 29.96 0.50 68.20
N PHE A 483 28.93 -0.21 68.64
CA PHE A 483 28.42 -1.40 67.95
C PHE A 483 26.90 -1.46 67.99
N TYR A 484 26.32 -2.13 67.00
CA TYR A 484 24.90 -2.45 66.91
C TYR A 484 24.70 -3.92 67.23
N LEU A 485 23.76 -4.21 68.13
CA LEU A 485 23.30 -5.56 68.48
C LEU A 485 21.87 -5.71 67.99
N PHE A 486 21.66 -6.65 67.08
CA PHE A 486 20.33 -6.96 66.58
C PHE A 486 19.63 -8.03 67.43
N PRO A 487 18.27 -8.05 67.45
CA PRO A 487 17.51 -9.12 68.11
C PRO A 487 17.80 -10.53 67.58
N CYS A 488 18.36 -10.65 66.37
CA CYS A 488 18.84 -11.91 65.79
C CYS A 488 20.22 -12.36 66.31
N LYS A 489 20.80 -11.65 67.29
CA LYS A 489 22.12 -11.86 67.92
C LYS A 489 23.34 -11.52 67.04
N HIS A 490 23.13 -11.00 65.84
CA HIS A 490 24.25 -10.47 65.04
C HIS A 490 24.72 -9.13 65.61
N VAL A 491 26.04 -8.99 65.68
CA VAL A 491 26.70 -7.79 66.20
C VAL A 491 27.66 -7.23 65.16
N PHE A 492 27.58 -5.91 64.95
CA PHE A 492 28.39 -5.20 63.96
C PHE A 492 29.00 -3.95 64.60
N HIS A 493 30.22 -3.57 64.20
CA HIS A 493 30.73 -2.24 64.51
C HIS A 493 29.92 -1.20 63.73
N SER A 494 29.70 -0.02 64.31
CA SER A 494 28.97 1.08 63.68
C SER A 494 29.51 1.42 62.29
N VAL A 495 30.84 1.50 62.17
CA VAL A 495 31.53 1.81 60.90
C VAL A 495 31.35 0.71 59.86
N CYS A 496 31.48 -0.56 60.25
CA CYS A 496 31.32 -1.68 59.32
C CYS A 496 29.88 -1.78 58.82
N MET A 497 28.92 -1.51 59.70
CA MET A 497 27.51 -1.53 59.35
C MET A 497 27.14 -0.41 58.38
N ILE A 498 27.62 0.82 58.61
CA ILE A 498 27.36 1.92 57.68
C ILE A 498 27.98 1.64 56.31
N ALA A 499 29.21 1.09 56.28
CA ALA A 499 29.89 0.76 55.03
C ALA A 499 29.11 -0.27 54.18
N GLU A 500 28.54 -1.29 54.81
CA GLU A 500 27.78 -2.35 54.13
C GLU A 500 26.35 -1.93 53.76
N VAL A 501 25.71 -1.05 54.55
CA VAL A 501 24.33 -0.59 54.27
C VAL A 501 24.30 0.50 53.19
N LEU A 502 25.33 1.34 53.09
CA LEU A 502 25.40 2.47 52.13
C LEU A 502 25.08 2.07 50.68
N PRO A 503 25.67 1.01 50.08
CA PRO A 503 25.39 0.62 48.69
C PRO A 503 23.93 0.25 48.42
N HIS A 504 23.19 -0.24 49.43
CA HIS A 504 21.83 -0.73 49.28
C HIS A 504 20.75 0.34 49.57
N LEU A 505 21.14 1.51 50.08
CA LEU A 505 20.24 2.63 50.34
C LEU A 505 19.94 3.42 49.05
N SER A 506 18.79 4.11 49.01
CA SER A 506 18.46 5.02 47.90
C SER A 506 19.43 6.21 47.85
N PRO A 507 19.70 6.82 46.68
CA PRO A 507 20.69 7.90 46.54
C PRO A 507 20.37 9.12 47.42
N THR A 508 19.08 9.38 47.69
CA THR A 508 18.64 10.40 48.64
C THR A 508 19.04 10.11 50.09
N LYS A 509 18.91 8.84 50.52
CA LYS A 509 19.31 8.39 51.86
C LYS A 509 20.83 8.29 51.99
N GLN A 510 21.55 7.86 50.94
CA GLN A 510 23.02 7.84 50.90
C GLN A 510 23.62 9.24 51.10
N ASN A 511 23.09 10.24 50.39
CA ASN A 511 23.51 11.63 50.54
C ASN A 511 23.22 12.15 51.95
N ARG A 512 22.09 11.77 52.54
CA ARG A 512 21.73 12.16 53.90
C ARG A 512 22.65 11.53 54.96
N VAL A 513 22.98 10.24 54.82
CA VAL A 513 23.94 9.55 55.71
C VAL A 513 25.33 10.17 55.60
N SER A 514 25.79 10.47 54.38
CA SER A 514 27.09 11.13 54.14
C SER A 514 27.14 12.54 54.75
N GLU A 515 26.04 13.30 54.64
CA GLU A 515 25.92 14.62 55.27
C GLU A 515 25.94 14.54 56.80
N ILE A 516 25.23 13.57 57.38
CA ILE A 516 25.23 13.33 58.83
C ILE A 516 26.64 12.93 59.31
N GLN A 517 27.36 12.07 58.59
CA GLN A 517 28.75 11.73 58.90
C GLN A 517 29.70 12.93 58.82
N ARG A 518 29.51 13.81 57.82
CA ARG A 518 30.27 15.06 57.70
C ARG A 518 30.01 16.02 58.86
N GLN A 519 28.76 16.12 59.31
CA GLN A 519 28.39 16.94 60.46
C GLN A 519 28.94 16.35 61.77
N LEU A 520 28.84 15.04 61.97
CA LEU A 520 29.39 14.35 63.16
C LEU A 520 30.92 14.44 63.23
N SER A 521 31.62 14.35 62.10
CA SER A 521 33.09 14.51 62.06
C SER A 521 33.54 15.96 62.29
N ALA A 522 32.76 16.96 61.86
CA ALA A 522 33.03 18.37 62.16
C ALA A 522 32.96 18.69 63.67
N PHE A 523 32.12 17.97 64.43
CA PHE A 523 32.05 18.10 65.88
C PHE A 523 33.28 17.51 66.60
N VAL A 524 33.90 16.45 66.05
CA VAL A 524 35.11 15.83 66.66
C VAL A 524 36.33 16.75 66.54
N GLY A 525 36.46 17.53 65.47
CA GLY A 525 37.57 18.48 65.29
C GLY A 525 37.52 19.74 66.18
N GLN A 526 36.37 20.02 66.82
CA GLN A 526 36.23 21.17 67.73
C GLN A 526 36.59 20.83 69.19
N GLU A 527 36.71 19.56 69.56
CA GLU A 527 37.04 19.17 70.94
C GLU A 527 38.51 19.50 71.32
N ASP A 528 39.44 19.56 70.35
CA ASP A 528 40.87 19.79 70.60
C ASP A 528 41.29 21.29 70.65
N SER A 529 40.42 22.24 70.31
CA SER A 529 40.80 23.66 70.17
C SER A 529 40.02 24.67 71.02
N VAL A 530 39.07 24.23 71.86
CA VAL A 530 38.27 25.16 72.68
C VAL A 530 38.56 24.98 74.17
N SER A 531 39.43 25.85 74.67
CA SER A 531 39.61 26.09 76.09
C SER A 531 38.32 26.63 76.72
N ILE A 532 37.78 25.88 77.68
CA ILE A 532 36.95 26.28 78.84
C ILE A 532 36.35 27.70 78.75
N SER A 533 35.17 27.85 78.13
CA SER A 533 34.21 28.96 78.41
C SER A 533 32.88 28.81 77.64
N SER A 534 32.02 27.83 78.00
CA SER A 534 30.53 27.95 77.95
C SER A 534 29.84 26.58 78.08
N THR A 535 29.27 26.28 79.24
CA THR A 535 28.55 25.01 79.53
C THR A 535 27.24 24.84 78.74
N SER A 536 26.54 25.92 78.39
CA SER A 536 25.26 25.86 77.63
C SER A 536 25.42 25.53 76.14
N LEU A 537 26.54 25.92 75.52
CA LEU A 537 26.83 25.56 74.12
C LEU A 537 27.23 24.08 74.02
N MET A 538 27.89 23.54 75.05
CA MET A 538 28.25 22.12 75.12
C MET A 538 27.01 21.22 75.24
N SER A 539 26.01 21.57 76.06
CA SER A 539 24.77 20.79 76.18
C SER A 539 23.93 20.81 74.90
N ALA A 540 23.90 21.93 74.18
CA ALA A 540 23.21 22.04 72.91
C ALA A 540 23.92 21.21 71.82
N ALA A 541 25.25 21.27 71.75
CA ALA A 541 26.06 20.47 70.84
C ALA A 541 25.93 18.96 71.09
N VAL A 542 25.86 18.54 72.36
CA VAL A 542 25.61 17.14 72.75
C VAL A 542 24.21 16.69 72.34
N SER A 543 23.18 17.50 72.60
CA SER A 543 21.80 17.18 72.17
C SER A 543 21.66 17.10 70.64
N THR A 544 22.36 17.95 69.89
CA THR A 544 22.38 17.87 68.43
C THR A 544 23.13 16.63 67.93
N LYS A 545 24.22 16.24 68.60
CA LYS A 545 24.98 15.01 68.30
C LYS A 545 24.13 13.77 68.54
N ASP A 546 23.39 13.72 69.64
CA ASP A 546 22.50 12.60 69.95
C ASP A 546 21.34 12.49 68.97
N ARG A 547 20.76 13.62 68.54
CA ARG A 547 19.72 13.65 67.51
C ARG A 547 20.23 13.16 66.14
N LEU A 548 21.44 13.59 65.76
CA LEU A 548 22.08 13.14 64.52
C LEU A 548 22.46 11.66 64.56
N ASN A 549 22.89 11.16 65.72
CA ASN A 549 23.13 9.72 65.93
C ASN A 549 21.82 8.92 65.87
N ALA A 550 20.73 9.40 66.47
CA ALA A 550 19.43 8.73 66.39
C ALA A 550 18.89 8.69 64.94
N GLU A 551 19.04 9.79 64.19
CA GLU A 551 18.67 9.83 62.76
C GLU A 551 19.55 8.88 61.92
N LEU A 552 20.83 8.74 62.26
CA LEU A 552 21.73 7.78 61.64
C LEU A 552 21.33 6.33 61.98
N ASP A 553 20.98 6.07 63.24
CA ASP A 553 20.53 4.75 63.72
C ASP A 553 19.24 4.32 63.02
N ASP A 554 18.25 5.21 62.88
CA ASP A 554 17.00 4.92 62.18
C ASP A 554 17.21 4.58 60.68
N LEU A 555 18.21 5.17 60.05
CA LEU A 555 18.53 4.95 58.64
C LEU A 555 19.38 3.71 58.39
N VAL A 556 20.25 3.35 59.34
CA VAL A 556 21.27 2.30 59.16
C VAL A 556 20.86 1.00 59.87
N ALA A 557 20.23 1.09 61.05
CA ALA A 557 19.88 -0.05 61.90
C ALA A 557 18.41 -0.49 61.79
N SER A 558 17.70 -0.11 60.72
CA SER A 558 16.33 -0.55 60.47
C SER A 558 16.23 -2.07 60.26
N GLU A 559 17.27 -2.70 59.71
CA GLU A 559 17.31 -4.11 59.34
C GLU A 559 18.68 -4.73 59.63
N CYS A 560 18.71 -6.01 59.99
CA CYS A 560 19.97 -6.74 60.12
C CYS A 560 20.47 -7.17 58.73
N LEU A 561 21.75 -6.89 58.42
CA LEU A 561 22.37 -7.22 57.14
C LEU A 561 22.18 -8.68 56.70
N TYR A 562 22.23 -9.65 57.62
CA TYR A 562 22.10 -11.09 57.30
C TYR A 562 20.69 -11.66 57.42
N CYS A 563 19.75 -10.94 58.04
CA CYS A 563 18.40 -11.48 58.33
C CYS A 563 17.27 -10.61 57.78
N GLY A 564 17.59 -9.46 57.19
CA GLY A 564 16.65 -8.54 56.57
C GLY A 564 16.61 -8.66 55.06
N ASP A 565 15.87 -7.74 54.42
CA ASP A 565 15.60 -7.78 52.98
C ASP A 565 16.87 -7.52 52.15
N ILE A 566 17.86 -6.84 52.74
CA ILE A 566 19.17 -6.59 52.11
C ILE A 566 19.84 -7.91 51.71
N MET A 567 19.80 -8.93 52.58
CA MET A 567 20.36 -10.25 52.26
C MET A 567 19.57 -10.93 51.14
N ILE A 568 18.24 -10.86 51.18
CA ILE A 568 17.37 -11.49 50.17
C ILE A 568 17.65 -10.89 48.78
N ARG A 569 17.77 -9.56 48.71
CA ARG A 569 18.11 -8.86 47.45
C ARG A 569 19.53 -9.14 46.98
N SER A 570 20.45 -9.49 47.88
CA SER A 570 21.82 -9.84 47.53
C SER A 570 21.96 -11.26 46.94
N ILE A 571 20.93 -12.12 47.05
CA ILE A 571 20.95 -13.47 46.44
C ILE A 571 21.09 -13.41 44.92
N ASP A 572 20.47 -12.41 44.30
CA ASP A 572 20.51 -12.21 42.85
C ASP A 572 21.77 -11.46 42.39
N VAL A 573 22.61 -10.98 43.33
CA VAL A 573 23.85 -10.27 43.02
C VAL A 573 24.97 -11.31 42.82
N PRO A 574 25.61 -11.38 41.65
CA PRO A 574 26.72 -12.29 41.43
C PRO A 574 27.90 -11.95 42.36
N PHE A 575 28.52 -12.96 42.95
CA PHE A 575 29.67 -12.82 43.86
C PHE A 575 30.86 -12.06 43.25
N LEU A 576 30.92 -11.98 41.91
CA LEU A 576 31.91 -11.21 41.17
C LEU A 576 31.14 -10.25 40.25
N ASN A 577 31.45 -8.97 40.35
CA ASN A 577 31.06 -8.01 39.32
C ASN A 577 31.74 -8.44 38.00
N MET A 578 31.00 -8.49 36.89
CA MET A 578 31.50 -8.93 35.57
C MET A 578 32.75 -8.14 35.12
N SER A 579 32.97 -6.93 35.63
CA SER A 579 34.16 -6.11 35.39
C SER A 579 35.39 -6.53 36.20
N GLU A 580 35.20 -7.09 37.40
CA GLU A 580 36.28 -7.54 38.29
C GLU A 580 36.63 -9.01 38.07
N TYR A 581 35.71 -9.78 37.49
CA TYR A 581 35.89 -11.20 37.16
C TYR A 581 37.20 -11.49 36.42
N SER A 582 37.56 -10.66 35.42
CA SER A 582 38.80 -10.83 34.64
C SER A 582 40.07 -10.55 35.45
N SER A 583 40.03 -9.58 36.36
CA SER A 583 41.16 -9.23 37.23
C SER A 583 41.38 -10.26 38.33
N VAL A 584 40.29 -10.80 38.90
CA VAL A 584 40.35 -11.83 39.95
C VAL A 584 40.82 -13.15 39.36
N LEU A 585 40.37 -13.53 38.15
CA LEU A 585 40.86 -14.71 37.44
C LEU A 585 42.39 -14.64 37.23
N GLN A 586 42.91 -13.48 36.85
CA GLN A 586 44.36 -13.25 36.69
C GLN A 586 45.15 -13.31 38.00
N SER A 587 44.50 -13.06 39.15
CA SER A 587 45.16 -13.17 40.46
C SER A 587 45.21 -14.59 41.01
N TRP A 588 44.45 -15.50 40.40
CA TRP A 588 44.37 -16.91 40.80
C TRP A 588 45.20 -17.82 39.87
N GLU A 589 45.63 -17.32 38.70
CA GLU A 589 46.77 -17.83 37.93
C GLU A 589 48.10 -17.39 38.57
#